data_AF-A0A6P2ALI6-F1
#
_entry.id   AF-A0A6P2ALI6-F1
#
_cell.length_a   1.000
_cell.length_b   1.000
_cell.length_c   1.000
_cell.angle_alpha   90.00
_cell.angle_beta   90.00
_cell.angle_gamma   90.00
#
_symmetry.space_group_name_H-M   'P 1'
#
loop_
_entity.id
_entity.type
_entity.pdbx_description
1 polymer ?
#
loop_
_entity_poly.entity_id
_entity_poly.type
_entity_poly.pdbx_seq_one_letter_code
_entity_poly.pdbx_strand_id
1 'polypeptide(L)' 'MANVYRYYEILGLRPGVSADEIKQAYRRLVKEWHPDRFVTAPPEEQAAAESRIKEINEAYEYLKVN' A
#
# COMPACT_ATOMS: atom_id res chain seq x y z
N MET A 1 19.11 0.81 -8.02
CA MET A 1 18.40 1.97 -7.44
C MET A 1 16.93 2.02 -7.92
N ALA A 2 16.18 0.91 -7.85
CA ALA A 2 14.84 0.82 -8.44
C ALA A 2 13.70 0.51 -7.46
N ASN A 3 13.96 0.33 -6.15
CA ASN A 3 12.93 -0.11 -5.21
C ASN A 3 12.24 1.02 -4.44
N VAL A 4 12.95 2.08 -4.06
CA VAL A 4 12.38 3.21 -3.31
C VAL A 4 11.28 3.93 -4.09
N TYR A 5 11.54 4.29 -5.35
CA TYR A 5 10.58 5.03 -6.17
C TYR A 5 9.29 4.22 -6.38
N ARG A 6 9.41 2.91 -6.58
CA ARG A 6 8.26 2.00 -6.70
C ARG A 6 7.41 1.97 -5.43
N TYR A 7 8.02 2.00 -4.24
CA TYR A 7 7.26 2.03 -2.99
C TYR A 7 6.50 3.33 -2.78
N TYR A 8 7.09 4.46 -3.16
CA TYR A 8 6.36 5.73 -3.19
C TYR A 8 5.19 5.67 -4.18
N GLU A 9 5.38 5.11 -5.37
CA GLU A 9 4.30 4.93 -6.37
C GLU A 9 3.18 3.99 -5.87
N ILE A 10 3.51 2.88 -5.21
CA ILE A 10 2.53 1.96 -4.60
C ILE A 10 1.68 2.69 -3.57
N LEU A 11 2.29 3.56 -2.77
CA LEU A 11 1.58 4.40 -1.80
C LEU A 11 0.91 5.63 -2.43
N GLY A 12 1.08 5.88 -3.73
CA GLY A 12 0.56 7.06 -4.42
C GLY A 12 1.20 8.37 -3.96
N LEU A 13 2.45 8.31 -3.51
CA LEU A 13 3.20 9.42 -2.93
C LEU A 13 4.35 9.86 -3.84
N ARG A 14 4.81 11.09 -3.61
CA ARG A 14 6.03 11.58 -4.25
C ARG A 14 7.24 11.25 -3.39
N PRO A 15 8.42 11.00 -3.96
CA PRO A 15 9.65 10.86 -3.19
C PRO A 15 9.92 12.12 -2.36
N GLY A 16 10.36 11.95 -1.10
CA GLY A 16 10.67 13.06 -0.20
C GLY A 16 9.49 13.62 0.59
N VAL A 17 8.33 12.96 0.55
CA VAL A 17 7.21 13.24 1.48
C VAL A 17 7.58 12.90 2.92
N SER A 18 6.86 13.50 3.86
CA SER A 18 7.08 13.28 5.29
C SER A 18 6.60 11.89 5.75
N ALA A 19 7.17 11.38 6.85
CA ALA A 19 6.73 10.12 7.46
C ALA A 19 5.24 10.12 7.86
N ASP A 20 4.69 11.28 8.21
CA ASP A 20 3.27 11.45 8.50
C ASP A 20 2.39 11.27 7.26
N GLU A 21 2.81 11.82 6.11
CA GLU A 21 2.14 11.59 4.83
C GLU A 21 2.20 10.13 4.40
N ILE A 22 3.35 9.47 4.59
CA ILE A 22 3.51 8.03 4.34
C ILE A 22 2.51 7.22 5.17
N LYS A 23 2.42 7.52 6.48
CA LYS A 23 1.48 6.86 7.40
C LYS A 23 0.02 7.19 7.08
N GLN A 24 -0.29 8.38 6.59
CA GLN A 24 -1.64 8.77 6.18
C GLN A 24 -2.08 8.02 4.92
N ALA A 25 -1.22 7.97 3.90
CA ALA A 25 -1.47 7.24 2.67
C ALA A 25 -1.62 5.73 2.92
N TYR A 26 -0.74 5.14 3.73
CA TYR A 26 -0.83 3.75 4.15
C TYR A 26 -2.20 3.43 4.78
N ARG A 27 -2.63 4.22 5.77
CA ARG A 27 -3.93 4.02 6.44
C ARG A 27 -5.11 4.15 5.48
N ARG A 28 -5.04 5.08 4.53
CA ARG A 28 -6.05 5.24 3.49
C ARG A 28 -6.13 4.00 2.60
N LEU A 29 -4.98 3.56 2.08
CA LEU A 29 -4.90 2.42 1.16
C LEU A 29 -5.27 1.10 1.82
N VAL A 30 -4.85 0.85 3.06
CA VAL A 30 -5.27 -0.34 3.82
C VAL A 30 -6.78 -0.36 4.02
N LYS A 31 -7.40 0.79 4.31
CA LYS A 31 -8.86 0.86 4.46
C LYS A 31 -9.58 0.63 3.12
N GLU A 32 -9.00 1.07 2.02
CA GLU A 32 -9.56 0.93 0.67
C GLU A 32 -9.45 -0.52 0.16
N TRP A 33 -8.30 -1.15 0.39
CA TRP A 33 -7.98 -2.50 -0.06
C TRP A 33 -8.21 -3.58 1.02
N HIS A 34 -8.83 -3.23 2.16
CA HIS A 34 -9.03 -4.15 3.28
C HIS A 34 -9.82 -5.39 2.84
N PRO A 35 -9.39 -6.63 3.19
CA PRO A 35 -10.09 -7.85 2.79
C PRO A 35 -11.57 -7.86 3.19
N ASP A 36 -11.93 -7.23 4.32
CA ASP A 36 -13.33 -7.06 4.75
C ASP A 36 -14.23 -6.38 3.70
N ARG A 37 -13.68 -5.56 2.80
CA ARG A 37 -14.44 -4.94 1.70
C ARG A 37 -14.66 -5.86 0.51
N PHE A 38 -13.86 -6.93 0.40
CA PHE A 38 -13.85 -7.87 -0.72
C PHE A 38 -14.37 -9.26 -0.35
N VAL A 39 -14.86 -9.47 0.88
CA VAL A 39 -15.37 -10.77 1.35
C VAL A 39 -16.49 -11.32 0.46
N THR A 40 -17.30 -10.44 -0.14
CA THR A 40 -18.37 -10.79 -1.07
C THR A 40 -17.97 -10.68 -2.54
N ALA A 41 -16.74 -10.26 -2.84
CA ALA A 41 -16.25 -10.08 -4.20
C ALA A 41 -15.85 -11.43 -4.83
N PRO A 42 -15.75 -11.54 -6.15
CA PRO A 42 -15.23 -12.73 -6.83
C PRO A 42 -13.83 -13.12 -6.33
N PRO A 43 -13.44 -14.40 -6.41
CA PRO A 43 -12.12 -14.87 -5.97
C PRO A 43 -10.94 -14.12 -6.61
N GLU A 44 -11.09 -13.69 -7.86
CA GLU A 44 -10.07 -12.91 -8.57
C GLU A 44 -9.86 -11.52 -7.93
N GLU A 45 -10.94 -10.86 -7.54
CA GLU A 45 -10.88 -9.55 -6.86
C GLU A 45 -10.32 -9.69 -5.45
N GLN A 46 -10.66 -10.77 -4.74
CA GLN A 46 -10.09 -11.08 -3.43
C GLN A 46 -8.57 -11.27 -3.53
N ALA A 47 -8.10 -12.06 -4.51
CA ALA A 47 -6.68 -12.27 -4.75
C ALA A 47 -5.95 -10.98 -5.15
N ALA A 48 -6.59 -10.15 -5.98
CA ALA A 48 -6.05 -8.84 -6.36
C ALA A 48 -5.94 -7.89 -5.15
N ALA A 49 -6.96 -7.85 -4.29
CA ALA A 49 -6.96 -7.05 -3.07
C ALA A 49 -5.88 -7.52 -2.09
N GLU A 50 -5.74 -8.83 -1.89
CA GLU A 50 -4.68 -9.41 -1.05
C GLU A 50 -3.28 -9.06 -1.58
N SER A 51 -3.04 -9.24 -2.88
CA SER A 51 -1.76 -8.86 -3.50
C SER A 51 -1.49 -7.37 -3.34
N ARG A 52 -2.50 -6.51 -3.51
CA ARG A 52 -2.34 -5.07 -3.32
C ARG A 52 -2.02 -4.69 -1.88
N ILE A 53 -2.73 -5.26 -0.91
CA ILE A 53 -2.47 -4.97 0.50
C ILE A 53 -1.07 -5.41 0.92
N LYS A 54 -0.59 -6.53 0.36
CA LYS A 54 0.76 -7.01 0.59
C LYS A 54 1.81 -6.03 0.07
N GLU A 55 1.65 -5.53 -1.15
CA GLU A 55 2.54 -4.50 -1.71
C GLU A 55 2.52 -3.20 -0.88
N ILE A 56 1.34 -2.77 -0.44
CA ILE A 56 1.18 -1.56 0.40
C ILE A 56 1.92 -1.73 1.74
N ASN A 57 1.80 -2.89 2.39
CA ASN A 57 2.49 -3.19 3.64
C ASN A 57 4.02 -3.21 3.45
N GLU A 58 4.50 -3.86 2.38
CA GLU A 58 5.94 -3.92 2.07
C GLU A 58 6.52 -2.54 1.77
N ALA A 59 5.80 -1.72 0.99
CA ALA A 59 6.18 -0.35 0.71
C ALA A 59 6.26 0.50 1.98
N TYR A 60 5.27 0.39 2.86
CA TYR A 60 5.23 1.12 4.12
C TYR A 60 6.37 0.72 5.06
N GLU A 61 6.60 -0.57 5.27
CA GLU A 61 7.68 -1.03 6.16
C GLU A 61 9.07 -0.65 5.61
N TYR A 62 9.26 -0.70 4.29
CA TYR A 62 10.52 -0.25 3.69
C TYR A 62 10.76 1.25 3.92
N LEU A 63 9.77 2.09 3.61
CA LEU A 63 9.87 3.55 3.72
C LEU A 63 9.84 4.07 5.17
N LYS A 64 9.39 3.26 6.11
CA LYS A 64 9.43 3.57 7.55
C LYS A 64 10.82 3.34 8.14
N VAL A 65 11.60 2.43 7.57
CA VAL A 65 12.92 2.02 8.08
C VAL A 65 14.08 2.71 7.33
N ASN A 66 13.87 3.19 6.10
CA ASN A 66 14.88 3.80 5.23
C ASN A 66 14.50 5.23 4.83
#